data_AF-A0A838R260-F1
#
_entry.id   AF-A0A838R260-F1
#
_cell.length_a   1.000
_cell.length_b   1.000
_cell.length_c   1.000
_cell.angle_alpha   90.00
_cell.angle_beta   90.00
_cell.angle_gamma   90.00
#
_symmetry.space_group_name_H-M   'P 1'
#
loop_
_entity.id
_entity.type
_entity.pdbx_description
1 polymer ?
#
loop_
_entity_poly.entity_id
_entity_poly.type
_entity_poly.pdbx_seq_one_letter_code
_entity_poly.pdbx_strand_id
1 'polypeptide(L)'
;MLIALISLAGLIVVERWKVELPQPYLEEKLAAAKLAQEAFDVIKAKRIDVGPPIDKTIDPSESGLIGIPMSPVTTVIGDVSAKQTSVNPNFAAILVEMLKEAGVQEGDVVAVGMSGSFPALNICTYAACETLKIKPLVISSASASQWGANVPALLWPDMELLLRENGRKVPIVDEQGKPVRDENGEPTFREEGLFPDIKS
;
A
#
# COMPACT_ATOMS: atom_id res chain seq x y z
N MET A 1 -13.79 -33.52 38.10
CA MET A 1 -12.39 -33.90 37.79
C MET A 1 -12.23 -34.52 36.40
N LEU A 2 -12.98 -35.56 36.02
CA LEU A 2 -12.84 -36.22 34.72
C LEU A 2 -12.98 -35.26 33.51
N ILE A 3 -14.01 -34.41 33.52
CA ILE A 3 -14.26 -33.42 32.46
C ILE A 3 -13.08 -32.44 32.36
N ALA A 4 -12.57 -31.95 33.50
CA ALA A 4 -11.43 -31.04 33.52
C ALA A 4 -10.15 -31.68 32.95
N LEU A 5 -9.91 -32.96 33.23
CA LEU A 5 -8.77 -33.70 32.67
C LEU A 5 -8.91 -33.90 31.16
N ILE A 6 -10.12 -34.20 30.67
CA ILE A 6 -10.40 -34.33 29.23
C ILE A 6 -10.22 -32.99 28.52
N SER A 7 -10.73 -31.90 29.09
CA SER A 7 -10.57 -30.55 28.55
C SER A 7 -9.10 -30.13 28.51
N LEU A 8 -8.33 -30.42 29.57
CA LEU A 8 -6.91 -30.10 29.63
C LEU A 8 -6.10 -30.93 28.62
N ALA A 9 -6.41 -32.21 28.48
CA ALA A 9 -5.79 -33.07 27.47
C ALA A 9 -6.09 -32.59 26.05
N GLY A 10 -7.34 -32.19 25.77
CA GLY A 10 -7.74 -31.61 24.49
C GLY A 10 -6.98 -30.33 24.16
N LEU A 11 -6.83 -29.43 25.13
CA LEU A 11 -6.05 -28.19 24.97
C LEU A 11 -4.58 -28.49 24.62
N ILE A 12 -3.96 -29.43 25.35
CA ILE A 12 -2.56 -29.82 25.11
C ILE A 12 -2.37 -30.42 23.70
N VAL A 13 -3.32 -31.22 23.21
CA VAL A 13 -3.25 -31.80 21.87
C VAL A 13 -3.37 -30.70 20.80
N VAL A 14 -4.33 -29.79 20.93
CA VAL A 14 -4.52 -28.68 19.99
C VAL A 14 -3.32 -27.74 19.97
N GLU A 15 -2.73 -27.44 21.13
CA GLU A 15 -1.56 -26.56 21.20
C GLU A 15 -0.28 -27.21 20.66
N ARG A 16 -0.13 -28.53 20.83
CA ARG A 16 1.05 -29.26 20.34
C ARG A 16 0.99 -29.56 18.85
N TRP A 17 -0.19 -29.77 18.29
CA TRP A 17 -0.37 -30.14 16.88
C TRP A 17 -1.02 -29.00 16.11
N LYS A 18 -0.29 -27.88 16.00
CA LYS A 18 -0.65 -26.80 15.07
C LYS A 18 -0.28 -27.23 13.66
N VAL A 19 -1.28 -27.41 12.81
CA VAL A 19 -1.08 -27.60 11.36
C VAL A 19 -0.92 -26.22 10.76
N GLU A 20 0.29 -25.90 10.29
CA GLU A 20 0.51 -24.71 9.47
C GLU A 20 0.05 -25.02 8.05
N LEU A 21 -1.08 -24.43 7.66
CA LEU A 21 -1.55 -24.41 6.27
C LEU A 21 -1.10 -23.08 5.67
N PRO A 22 0.08 -23.00 5.01
CA PRO A 22 0.51 -21.79 4.35
C PRO A 22 -0.53 -21.40 3.30
N GLN A 23 -0.97 -20.15 3.35
CA GLN A 23 -1.88 -19.62 2.35
C GLN A 23 -1.19 -19.62 0.98
N PRO A 24 -1.93 -19.86 -0.12
CA PRO A 24 -1.37 -19.69 -1.46
C PRO A 24 -0.74 -18.31 -1.63
N TYR A 25 0.41 -18.27 -2.31
CA TYR A 25 1.16 -17.04 -2.65
C TYR A 25 1.49 -16.16 -1.44
N LEU A 26 1.70 -16.75 -0.26
CA LEU A 26 1.94 -16.02 0.98
C LEU A 26 3.13 -15.06 0.86
N GLU A 27 4.22 -15.49 0.24
CA GLU A 27 5.42 -14.66 0.07
C GLU A 27 5.14 -13.44 -0.81
N GLU A 28 4.50 -13.62 -1.97
CA GLU A 28 4.14 -12.50 -2.85
C GLU A 28 3.12 -11.56 -2.20
N LYS A 29 2.16 -12.10 -1.43
CA LYS A 29 1.20 -11.31 -0.67
C LYS A 29 1.88 -10.41 0.37
N LEU A 30 2.82 -10.97 1.13
CA LEU A 30 3.58 -10.23 2.14
C LEU A 30 4.49 -9.18 1.48
N ALA A 31 5.18 -9.55 0.39
CA ALA A 31 6.04 -8.63 -0.36
C ALA A 31 5.24 -7.44 -0.92
N ALA A 32 4.08 -7.69 -1.53
CA ALA A 32 3.23 -6.64 -2.07
C ALA A 32 2.68 -5.71 -0.97
N ALA A 33 2.26 -6.26 0.16
CA ALA A 33 1.81 -5.46 1.30
C ALA A 33 2.95 -4.59 1.88
N LYS A 34 4.16 -5.15 2.02
CA LYS A 34 5.33 -4.38 2.48
C LYS A 34 5.66 -3.25 1.50
N LEU A 35 5.67 -3.52 0.21
CA LEU A 35 5.93 -2.53 -0.83
C LEU A 35 4.87 -1.41 -0.85
N ALA A 36 3.59 -1.76 -0.68
CA ALA A 36 2.52 -0.77 -0.55
C ALA A 36 2.69 0.11 0.70
N GLN A 37 3.12 -0.46 1.82
CA GLN A 37 3.40 0.31 3.04
C GLN A 37 4.56 1.29 2.83
N GLU A 38 5.65 0.84 2.19
CA GLU A 38 6.79 1.72 1.85
C GLU A 38 6.34 2.89 0.97
N ALA A 39 5.48 2.63 -0.03
CA ALA A 39 4.89 3.68 -0.86
C ALA A 39 4.01 4.65 -0.06
N PHE A 40 3.21 4.14 0.89
CA PHE A 40 2.38 4.99 1.76
C PHE A 40 3.26 5.93 2.57
N ASP A 41 4.38 5.45 3.10
CA ASP A 41 5.31 6.25 3.89
C ASP A 41 5.98 7.37 3.07
N VAL A 42 6.28 7.10 1.79
CA VAL A 42 6.79 8.14 0.86
C VAL A 42 5.75 9.24 0.64
N ILE A 43 4.49 8.87 0.39
CA ILE A 43 3.41 9.86 0.22
C ILE A 43 3.18 10.63 1.52
N LYS A 44 3.17 9.95 2.67
CA LYS A 44 3.05 10.58 3.99
C LYS A 44 4.12 11.64 4.21
N ALA A 45 5.38 11.33 3.93
CA ALA A 45 6.48 12.27 4.09
C ALA A 45 6.26 13.52 3.23
N LYS A 46 5.85 13.35 1.97
CA LYS A 46 5.54 14.49 1.10
C LYS A 46 4.31 15.25 1.57
N ARG A 47 3.28 14.55 2.06
CA ARG A 47 2.04 15.12 2.58
C ARG A 47 2.30 16.04 3.77
N ILE A 48 3.22 15.67 4.67
CA ILE A 48 3.64 16.48 5.82
C ILE A 48 4.35 17.76 5.36
N ASP A 49 5.22 17.66 4.34
CA ASP A 49 5.99 18.79 3.78
C ASP A 49 5.08 19.84 3.12
N VAL A 50 4.13 19.42 2.28
CA VAL A 50 3.31 20.35 1.49
C VAL A 50 2.05 20.84 2.21
N GLY A 51 1.63 20.16 3.27
CA GLY A 51 0.43 20.51 4.02
C GLY A 51 -0.87 20.36 3.21
N PRO A 52 -2.04 20.66 3.80
CA PRO A 52 -2.27 21.11 5.19
C PRO A 52 -1.99 20.00 6.23
N PRO A 53 -1.98 20.26 7.56
CA PRO A 53 -1.76 19.19 8.55
C PRO A 53 -2.70 18.00 8.39
N ILE A 54 -2.22 16.79 8.73
CA ILE A 54 -3.06 15.57 8.74
C ILE A 54 -3.99 15.63 9.95
N ASP A 55 -5.29 15.50 9.72
CA ASP A 55 -6.30 15.44 10.76
C ASP A 55 -6.41 14.01 11.31
N LYS A 56 -5.89 13.78 12.52
CA LYS A 56 -5.89 12.45 13.18
C LYS A 56 -7.29 11.91 13.48
N THR A 57 -8.32 12.77 13.49
CA THR A 57 -9.70 12.32 13.69
C THR A 57 -10.27 11.66 12.44
N ILE A 58 -9.77 12.08 11.27
CA ILE A 58 -10.17 11.59 9.95
C ILE A 58 -9.20 10.53 9.43
N ASP A 59 -7.91 10.67 9.71
CA ASP A 59 -6.83 9.76 9.34
C ASP A 59 -6.09 9.25 10.59
N PRO A 60 -6.66 8.29 11.35
CA PRO A 60 -6.09 7.84 12.62
C PRO A 60 -4.73 7.14 12.49
N SER A 61 -4.44 6.54 11.33
CA SER A 61 -3.13 5.95 11.04
C SER A 61 -2.10 6.99 10.57
N GLU A 62 -2.52 8.24 10.43
CA GLU A 62 -1.72 9.34 9.92
C GLU A 62 -1.07 8.97 8.58
N SER A 63 -1.79 8.29 7.70
CA SER A 63 -1.27 7.77 6.44
C SER A 63 -0.87 8.87 5.46
N GLY A 64 -1.51 10.04 5.55
CA GLY A 64 -1.35 11.12 4.59
C GLY A 64 -2.00 10.87 3.23
N LEU A 65 -2.72 9.76 3.07
CA LEU A 65 -3.45 9.39 1.85
C LEU A 65 -4.92 9.80 1.88
N ILE A 66 -5.42 10.21 3.04
CA ILE A 66 -6.74 10.81 3.18
C ILE A 66 -6.62 12.32 3.00
N GLY A 67 -7.37 12.84 2.04
CA GLY A 67 -7.39 14.25 1.68
C GLY A 67 -8.15 15.14 2.65
N ILE A 68 -8.64 16.26 2.13
CA ILE A 68 -9.34 17.29 2.90
C ILE A 68 -10.85 17.30 2.63
N PRO A 69 -11.66 17.91 3.53
CA PRO A 69 -13.10 17.91 3.37
C PRO A 69 -13.57 18.57 2.07
N MET A 70 -12.88 19.61 1.58
CA MET A 70 -13.18 20.27 0.31
C MET A 70 -11.94 20.99 -0.22
N SER A 71 -11.84 21.09 -1.55
CA SER A 71 -10.80 21.83 -2.25
C SER A 71 -11.33 22.28 -3.62
N PRO A 72 -10.63 23.19 -4.35
CA PRO A 72 -11.00 23.54 -5.73
C PRO A 72 -10.96 22.38 -6.73
N VAL A 73 -10.29 21.28 -6.40
CA VAL A 73 -10.16 20.08 -7.26
C VAL A 73 -11.13 18.95 -6.84
N THR A 74 -11.92 19.15 -5.79
CA THR A 74 -12.91 18.15 -5.35
C THR A 74 -14.05 18.10 -6.35
N THR A 75 -14.27 16.95 -6.98
CA THR A 75 -15.30 16.80 -8.03
C THR A 75 -16.64 16.32 -7.50
N VAL A 76 -16.63 15.46 -6.47
CA VAL A 76 -17.84 14.83 -5.92
C VAL A 76 -17.72 14.66 -4.41
N ILE A 77 -18.87 14.63 -3.74
CA ILE A 77 -18.97 14.24 -2.32
C ILE A 77 -18.52 12.78 -2.18
N GLY A 78 -17.81 12.48 -1.10
CA GLY A 78 -17.22 11.17 -0.86
C GLY A 78 -17.46 10.69 0.57
N ASP A 79 -17.38 9.38 0.75
CA ASP A 79 -17.50 8.73 2.05
C ASP A 79 -16.12 8.58 2.70
N VAL A 80 -15.95 9.17 3.89
CA VAL A 80 -14.68 9.12 4.64
C VAL A 80 -14.34 7.70 5.11
N SER A 81 -15.34 6.91 5.49
CA SER A 81 -15.14 5.54 6.00
C SER A 81 -14.63 4.60 4.90
N ALA A 82 -15.07 4.82 3.66
CA ALA A 82 -14.53 4.13 2.49
C ALA A 82 -13.06 4.48 2.26
N LYS A 83 -12.66 5.74 2.49
CA LYS A 83 -11.25 6.15 2.37
C LYS A 83 -10.41 5.54 3.47
N GLN A 84 -10.85 5.63 4.72
CA GLN A 84 -10.19 5.00 5.87
C GLN A 84 -9.97 3.50 5.65
N THR A 85 -10.99 2.80 5.13
CA THR A 85 -10.88 1.37 4.81
C THR A 85 -9.81 1.12 3.74
N SER A 86 -9.77 1.97 2.71
CA SER A 86 -8.81 1.83 1.60
C SER A 86 -7.35 2.02 1.99
N VAL A 87 -7.09 2.76 3.08
CA VAL A 87 -5.75 2.98 3.64
C VAL A 87 -5.32 1.75 4.45
N ASN A 88 -5.13 0.65 3.72
CA ASN A 88 -4.62 -0.60 4.26
C ASN A 88 -3.72 -1.26 3.22
N PRO A 89 -2.40 -1.37 3.47
CA PRO A 89 -1.47 -1.95 2.50
C PRO A 89 -1.78 -3.42 2.17
N ASN A 90 -2.53 -4.14 3.02
CA ASN A 90 -2.93 -5.52 2.76
C ASN A 90 -3.89 -5.65 1.55
N PHE A 91 -4.47 -4.56 1.04
CA PHE A 91 -5.15 -4.61 -0.25
C PHE A 91 -4.23 -5.02 -1.40
N ALA A 92 -2.92 -4.77 -1.30
CA ALA A 92 -1.95 -5.26 -2.28
C ALA A 92 -1.90 -6.80 -2.31
N ALA A 93 -1.99 -7.46 -1.15
CA ALA A 93 -2.08 -8.92 -1.05
C ALA A 93 -3.39 -9.47 -1.66
N ILE A 94 -4.50 -8.76 -1.49
CA ILE A 94 -5.79 -9.12 -2.12
C ILE A 94 -5.66 -9.03 -3.64
N LEU A 95 -5.01 -7.98 -4.16
CA LEU A 95 -4.80 -7.81 -5.60
C LEU A 95 -3.86 -8.87 -6.17
N VAL A 96 -2.83 -9.28 -5.43
CA VAL A 96 -1.98 -10.44 -5.79
C VAL A 96 -2.84 -11.70 -5.95
N GLU A 97 -3.72 -11.98 -4.98
CA GLU A 97 -4.61 -13.15 -5.07
C GLU A 97 -5.50 -13.06 -6.31
N MET A 98 -6.17 -11.93 -6.51
CA MET A 98 -7.08 -11.73 -7.64
C MET A 98 -6.38 -11.87 -9.00
N LEU A 99 -5.15 -11.36 -9.13
CA LEU A 99 -4.35 -11.49 -10.35
C LEU A 99 -3.92 -12.94 -10.60
N LYS A 100 -3.51 -13.66 -9.55
CA LYS A 100 -3.16 -15.10 -9.64
C LYS A 100 -4.38 -15.95 -9.99
N GLU A 101 -5.53 -15.69 -9.38
CA GLU A 101 -6.81 -16.36 -9.68
C GLU A 101 -7.26 -16.10 -11.13
N ALA A 102 -6.99 -14.89 -11.64
CA ALA A 102 -7.23 -14.54 -13.04
C ALA A 102 -6.23 -15.19 -14.02
N GLY A 103 -5.22 -15.91 -13.52
CA GLY A 103 -4.23 -16.62 -14.33
C GLY A 103 -3.12 -15.75 -14.89
N VAL A 104 -2.95 -14.52 -14.41
CA VAL A 104 -1.91 -13.58 -14.86
C VAL A 104 -0.52 -14.12 -14.55
N GLN A 105 0.38 -14.06 -15.53
CA GLN A 105 1.76 -14.53 -15.44
C GLN A 105 2.75 -13.35 -15.43
N GLU A 106 3.97 -13.59 -14.94
CA GLU A 106 5.08 -12.63 -15.02
C GLU A 106 5.28 -12.15 -16.47
N GLY A 107 5.41 -10.84 -16.66
CA GLY A 107 5.58 -10.20 -17.96
C GLY A 107 4.28 -9.91 -18.73
N ASP A 108 3.13 -10.40 -18.28
CA ASP A 108 1.82 -10.06 -18.87
C ASP A 108 1.53 -8.55 -18.76
N VAL A 109 0.74 -8.05 -19.71
CA VAL A 109 0.26 -6.66 -19.70
C VAL A 109 -1.15 -6.61 -19.12
N VAL A 110 -1.35 -5.82 -18.07
CA VAL A 110 -2.66 -5.64 -17.41
C VAL A 110 -3.06 -4.18 -17.49
N ALA A 111 -4.22 -3.88 -18.08
CA ALA A 111 -4.76 -2.53 -18.08
C ALA A 111 -5.33 -2.19 -16.70
N VAL A 112 -4.92 -1.06 -16.14
CA VAL A 112 -5.31 -0.64 -14.80
C VAL A 112 -5.84 0.80 -14.82
N GLY A 113 -7.01 1.00 -14.24
CA GLY A 113 -7.65 2.32 -14.12
C GLY A 113 -7.35 2.93 -12.76
N MET A 114 -6.62 4.05 -12.74
CA MET A 114 -6.28 4.76 -11.51
C MET A 114 -7.23 5.93 -11.29
N SER A 115 -7.68 6.10 -10.04
CA SER A 115 -8.56 7.19 -9.66
C SER A 115 -7.93 8.02 -8.56
N GLY A 116 -7.90 9.35 -8.75
CA GLY A 116 -7.57 10.28 -7.67
C GLY A 116 -8.48 10.16 -6.45
N SER A 117 -9.63 9.50 -6.55
CA SER A 117 -10.50 9.24 -5.39
C SER A 117 -9.93 8.21 -4.40
N PHE A 118 -9.05 7.30 -4.84
CA PHE A 118 -8.53 6.20 -4.01
C PHE A 118 -7.02 6.01 -4.19
N PRO A 119 -6.19 7.01 -3.80
CA PRO A 119 -4.74 6.93 -3.98
C PRO A 119 -4.12 5.71 -3.28
N ALA A 120 -4.64 5.29 -2.13
CA ALA A 120 -4.18 4.11 -1.42
C ALA A 120 -4.36 2.81 -2.24
N LEU A 121 -5.51 2.63 -2.91
CA LEU A 121 -5.74 1.44 -3.74
C LEU A 121 -4.94 1.47 -5.04
N ASN A 122 -4.71 2.66 -5.61
CA ASN A 122 -3.83 2.80 -6.76
C ASN A 122 -2.42 2.30 -6.42
N ILE A 123 -1.88 2.73 -5.27
CA ILE A 123 -0.59 2.28 -4.76
C ILE A 123 -0.57 0.77 -4.51
N CYS A 124 -1.60 0.21 -3.87
CA CYS A 124 -1.70 -1.24 -3.66
C CYS A 124 -1.71 -2.01 -4.99
N THR A 125 -2.35 -1.45 -6.03
CA THR A 125 -2.35 -2.04 -7.37
C THR A 125 -0.96 -2.03 -7.98
N TYR A 126 -0.24 -0.92 -7.87
CA TYR A 126 1.15 -0.83 -8.32
C TYR A 126 2.07 -1.79 -7.57
N ALA A 127 1.92 -1.90 -6.25
CA ALA A 127 2.69 -2.84 -5.44
C ALA A 127 2.44 -4.30 -5.83
N ALA A 128 1.19 -4.68 -6.09
CA ALA A 128 0.87 -6.01 -6.60
C ALA A 128 1.47 -6.25 -7.99
N CYS A 129 1.38 -5.25 -8.88
CA CYS A 129 1.94 -5.35 -10.22
C CYS A 129 3.46 -5.56 -10.21
N GLU A 130 4.16 -4.72 -9.45
CA GLU A 130 5.61 -4.77 -9.28
C GLU A 130 6.06 -6.11 -8.68
N THR A 131 5.38 -6.57 -7.62
CA THR A 131 5.71 -7.83 -6.94
C THR A 131 5.56 -9.04 -7.87
N LEU A 132 4.54 -9.02 -8.73
CA LEU A 132 4.31 -10.07 -9.73
C LEU A 132 5.07 -9.86 -11.03
N LYS A 133 5.85 -8.76 -11.14
CA LYS A 133 6.59 -8.37 -12.34
C LYS A 133 5.72 -8.34 -13.60
N ILE A 134 4.50 -7.85 -13.44
CA ILE A 134 3.56 -7.63 -14.55
C ILE A 134 3.67 -6.19 -15.02
N LYS A 135 3.32 -5.95 -16.28
CA LYS A 135 3.45 -4.64 -16.92
C LYS A 135 2.10 -3.91 -16.88
N PRO A 136 1.90 -2.95 -15.97
CA PRO A 136 0.66 -2.19 -15.92
C PRO A 136 0.59 -1.23 -17.13
N LEU A 137 -0.53 -1.27 -17.86
CA LEU A 137 -0.93 -0.22 -18.79
C LEU A 137 -1.87 0.73 -18.05
N VAL A 138 -1.36 1.90 -17.66
CA VAL A 138 -2.05 2.81 -16.75
C VAL A 138 -2.99 3.76 -17.50
N ILE A 139 -4.22 3.85 -17.01
CA ILE A 139 -5.21 4.86 -17.42
C ILE A 139 -5.57 5.66 -16.17
N SER A 140 -5.06 6.88 -16.06
CA SER A 140 -5.12 7.68 -14.84
C SER A 140 -6.13 8.83 -14.94
N SER A 141 -6.96 9.00 -13.91
CA SER A 141 -7.82 10.17 -13.74
C SER A 141 -7.26 11.09 -12.66
N ALA A 142 -6.96 12.34 -13.04
CA ALA A 142 -6.44 13.37 -12.13
C ALA A 142 -7.47 13.89 -11.12
N SER A 143 -8.77 13.73 -11.39
CA SER A 143 -9.83 14.20 -10.51
C SER A 143 -9.97 13.34 -9.25
N ALA A 144 -10.29 13.99 -8.11
CA ALA A 144 -10.48 13.33 -6.83
C ALA A 144 -11.82 13.69 -6.18
N SER A 145 -12.48 12.70 -5.58
CA SER A 145 -13.60 12.93 -4.67
C SER A 145 -13.15 13.61 -3.39
N GLN A 146 -14.12 13.99 -2.56
CA GLN A 146 -13.88 14.31 -1.16
C GLN A 146 -12.99 13.24 -0.51
N TRP A 147 -12.03 13.69 0.30
CA TRP A 147 -11.10 12.83 1.05
C TRP A 147 -10.16 11.96 0.21
N GLY A 148 -10.19 12.06 -1.13
CA GLY A 148 -9.21 11.41 -2.02
C GLY A 148 -7.90 12.20 -2.11
N ALA A 149 -7.19 12.09 -3.23
CA ALA A 149 -6.03 12.91 -3.57
C ALA A 149 -6.45 14.34 -3.98
N ASN A 150 -7.18 15.02 -3.09
CA ASN A 150 -7.77 16.34 -3.32
C ASN A 150 -7.03 17.47 -2.58
N VAL A 151 -5.78 17.23 -2.19
CA VAL A 151 -4.90 18.28 -1.70
C VAL A 151 -4.23 18.93 -2.91
N PRO A 152 -4.47 20.22 -3.23
CA PRO A 152 -4.01 20.80 -4.49
C PRO A 152 -2.50 20.75 -4.74
N ALA A 153 -1.70 20.66 -3.68
CA ALA A 153 -0.23 20.55 -3.76
C ALA A 153 0.28 19.09 -3.83
N LEU A 154 -0.63 18.11 -3.84
CA LEU A 154 -0.33 16.68 -3.88
C LEU A 154 -1.54 15.93 -4.47
N LEU A 155 -1.78 16.12 -5.76
CA LEU A 155 -2.80 15.38 -6.50
C LEU A 155 -2.29 13.97 -6.83
N TRP A 156 -3.18 13.12 -7.35
CA TRP A 156 -2.76 11.77 -7.75
C TRP A 156 -1.61 11.76 -8.77
N PRO A 157 -1.62 12.59 -9.85
CA PRO A 157 -0.46 12.67 -10.75
C PRO A 157 0.85 13.05 -10.06
N ASP A 158 0.79 13.91 -9.03
CA ASP A 158 1.97 14.28 -8.25
C ASP A 158 2.47 13.11 -7.39
N MET A 159 1.56 12.37 -6.77
CA MET A 159 1.86 11.15 -6.00
C MET A 159 2.45 10.06 -6.90
N GLU A 160 1.85 9.84 -8.06
CA GLU A 160 2.29 8.87 -9.06
C GLU A 160 3.69 9.20 -9.58
N LEU A 161 3.92 10.48 -9.94
CA LEU A 161 5.23 10.96 -10.36
C LEU A 161 6.27 10.77 -9.24
N LEU A 162 5.90 11.12 -8.00
CA LEU A 162 6.76 10.94 -6.84
C LEU A 162 7.15 9.48 -6.63
N LEU A 163 6.22 8.53 -6.75
CA LEU A 163 6.50 7.10 -6.56
C LEU A 163 7.32 6.52 -7.73
N ARG A 164 7.16 7.06 -8.94
CA ARG A 164 7.98 6.69 -10.11
C ARG A 164 9.40 7.24 -10.04
N GLU A 165 9.56 8.52 -9.66
CA GLU A 165 10.84 9.22 -9.72
C GLU A 165 11.71 9.03 -8.47
N ASN A 166 11.11 8.86 -7.30
CA ASN A 166 11.81 9.01 -6.01
C ASN A 166 12.29 7.71 -5.38
N GLY A 167 12.63 6.75 -6.23
CA GLY A 167 13.54 5.67 -5.89
C GLY A 167 14.75 6.12 -5.10
N ARG A 168 15.32 7.26 -5.52
CA ARG A 168 16.47 7.94 -4.91
C ARG A 168 16.36 8.28 -3.42
N LYS A 169 15.18 8.20 -2.78
CA LYS A 169 14.98 8.58 -1.37
C LYS A 169 14.10 7.63 -0.56
N VAL A 170 13.78 6.44 -1.08
CA VAL A 170 13.09 5.41 -0.29
C VAL A 170 14.10 4.76 0.65
N PRO A 171 14.00 4.94 1.98
CA PRO A 171 14.95 4.34 2.90
C PRO A 171 14.85 2.83 2.78
N ILE A 172 15.97 2.15 2.55
CA ILE A 172 16.01 0.69 2.66
C ILE A 172 15.74 0.38 4.12
N VAL A 173 14.77 -0.50 4.41
CA VAL A 173 14.43 -0.91 5.78
C VAL A 173 14.67 -2.40 5.99
N ASP A 174 15.17 -2.77 7.17
CA ASP A 174 15.37 -4.17 7.55
C ASP A 174 14.03 -4.91 7.76
N GLU A 175 14.09 -6.20 8.10
CA GLU A 175 12.90 -7.02 8.36
C GLU A 175 12.05 -6.51 9.54
N GLN A 176 12.61 -5.63 10.36
CA GLN A 176 11.96 -5.00 11.52
C GLN A 176 11.51 -3.56 11.22
N GLY A 177 11.64 -3.10 9.98
CA GLY A 177 11.20 -1.77 9.54
C GLY A 177 12.13 -0.62 9.94
N LYS A 178 13.38 -0.89 10.36
CA LYS A 178 14.36 0.17 10.66
C LYS A 178 15.16 0.55 9.41
N PRO A 179 15.50 1.84 9.22
CA PRO A 179 16.36 2.26 8.12
C PRO A 179 17.73 1.59 8.17
N VAL A 180 18.07 0.86 7.11
CA VAL A 180 19.41 0.36 6.82
C VAL A 180 20.31 1.57 6.58
N ARG A 181 21.48 1.58 7.22
CA ARG A 181 22.43 2.68 7.18
C ARG A 181 23.70 2.26 6.45
N ASP A 182 24.33 3.21 5.77
CA ASP A 182 25.62 3.02 5.11
C ASP A 182 26.78 3.03 6.14
N GLU A 183 28.00 2.87 5.64
CA GLU A 183 29.23 2.89 6.45
C GLU A 183 29.48 4.21 7.19
N ASN A 184 28.82 5.30 6.78
CA ASN A 184 28.90 6.61 7.40
C ASN A 184 27.76 6.86 8.41
N GLY A 185 26.84 5.90 8.55
CA GLY A 185 25.67 6.02 9.41
C GLY A 185 24.51 6.80 8.78
N GLU A 186 24.56 7.12 7.49
CA GLU A 186 23.46 7.77 6.76
C GLU A 186 22.45 6.71 6.30
N PRO A 187 21.13 7.01 6.26
CA PRO A 187 20.15 6.09 5.70
C PRO A 187 20.47 5.74 4.24
N THR A 188 20.44 4.46 3.90
CA THR A 188 20.58 4.00 2.51
C THR A 188 19.25 4.12 1.78
N PHE A 189 19.32 4.44 0.49
CA PHE A 189 18.15 4.67 -0.35
C PHE A 189 18.21 3.81 -1.62
N ARG A 190 17.05 3.46 -2.21
CA ARG A 190 17.00 2.70 -3.47
C ARG A 190 17.60 3.51 -4.65
N GLU A 191 18.15 2.82 -5.65
CA GLU A 191 18.70 3.48 -6.87
C GLU A 191 17.60 3.80 -7.91
N GLU A 192 16.53 3.02 -7.96
CA GLU A 192 15.39 3.16 -8.89
C GLU A 192 14.06 3.40 -8.16
N GLY A 193 13.11 4.02 -8.86
CA GLY A 193 11.72 4.29 -8.44
C GLY A 193 11.09 3.14 -7.69
N LEU A 194 10.08 3.40 -6.85
CA LEU A 194 9.35 2.28 -6.23
C LEU A 194 8.59 1.48 -7.30
N PHE A 195 8.22 2.13 -8.40
CA PHE A 195 7.53 1.55 -9.56
C PHE A 195 8.12 2.09 -10.88
N PRO A 196 9.32 1.63 -11.29
CA PRO A 196 10.04 2.20 -12.44
C PRO A 196 9.40 1.82 -13.78
N ASP A 197 8.70 0.70 -13.85
CA ASP A 197 8.08 0.17 -15.07
C ASP A 197 6.71 0.78 -15.40
N ILE A 198 6.20 1.68 -14.56
CA ILE A 198 4.92 2.35 -14.78
C ILE A 198 5.06 3.46 -15.82
N LYS A 199 4.44 3.24 -16.98
CA LYS A 199 4.28 4.24 -18.05
C LYS A 199 2.83 4.73 -18.08
N SER A 200 2.63 5.94 -17.56
CA SER A 200 1.38 6.72 -17.56
C SER A 200 1.29 7.63 -18.79
#